data_AF-A0A818KSP8-F1
#
_entry.id   AF-A0A818KSP8-F1
#
_cell.length_a   1.000
_cell.length_b   1.000
_cell.length_c   1.000
_cell.angle_alpha   90.00
_cell.angle_beta   90.00
_cell.angle_gamma   90.00
#
_symmetry.space_group_name_H-M   'P 1'
#
loop_
_entity.id
_entity.type
_entity.pdbx_description
1 polymer ?
#
loop_
_entity_poly.entity_id
_entity_poly.type
_entity_poly.pdbx_seq_one_letter_code
_entity_poly.pdbx_strand_id
1 'polypeptide(L)'
;MYPEVVNLFRLSNKNKRPATIVRLHIIRIKVIDDLLSKKHIYINNIRYPISEYLVPVKLLVCTKCFQIGHIRSTCRSSMEFCRICGTAINDLKEHKDKCNNKPKCIKCAGEHDSNDHRCPNIKTFRVILTKSLLNSAGSNNHNRNNSTNYWFNDQDFTVLNGNRLDIHQTSESRIVDDNRIGDLFNKLNKLEVNSDKIVELNNKYLDQIARAQQMLAKHHHELQLLQHDVMFQREFASQFISPLGQVLISIIPVLVNQDIIKDKTILCTSVTALINKLTNDLPL
;
A
#
# COMPACT_ATOMS: atom_id res chain seq x y z
N MET A 1 -16.83 -10.92 15.94
CA MET A 1 -15.82 -10.15 16.70
C MET A 1 -14.65 -9.88 15.74
N TYR A 2 -13.99 -8.71 15.80
CA TYR A 2 -12.93 -8.33 14.84
C TYR A 2 -11.53 -8.66 15.40
N PRO A 3 -10.98 -9.87 15.16
CA PRO A 3 -9.75 -10.34 15.80
C PRO A 3 -8.49 -9.55 15.37
N GLU A 4 -8.57 -8.80 14.28
CA GLU A 4 -7.46 -8.03 13.72
C GLU A 4 -7.23 -6.69 14.44
N VAL A 5 -8.15 -6.32 15.34
CA VAL A 5 -8.01 -5.12 16.19
C VAL A 5 -7.01 -5.42 17.29
N VAL A 6 -5.84 -4.81 17.20
CA VAL A 6 -4.74 -5.01 18.16
C VAL A 6 -4.89 -4.11 19.38
N ASN A 7 -5.33 -2.87 19.17
CA ASN A 7 -5.53 -1.91 20.25
C ASN A 7 -6.75 -1.01 19.99
N LEU A 8 -7.37 -0.55 21.08
CA LEU A 8 -8.46 0.41 21.05
C LEU A 8 -8.07 1.64 21.89
N PHE A 9 -8.12 2.82 21.27
CA PHE A 9 -7.83 4.09 21.92
C PHE A 9 -9.11 4.91 22.05
N ARG A 10 -9.50 5.25 23.27
CA ARG A 10 -10.58 6.23 23.49
C ARG A 10 -10.03 7.62 23.23
N LEU A 11 -10.69 8.38 22.35
CA LEU A 11 -10.31 9.76 22.10
C LEU A 11 -10.93 10.67 23.15
N SER A 12 -10.28 11.79 23.44
CA SER A 12 -10.83 12.85 24.28
C SER A 12 -11.03 14.11 23.46
N ASN A 13 -12.05 14.89 23.78
CA ASN A 13 -12.26 16.19 23.16
C ASN A 13 -11.22 17.22 23.65
N LYS A 14 -11.24 18.43 23.08
CA LYS A 14 -10.34 19.53 23.48
C LYS A 14 -10.42 19.88 24.98
N ASN A 15 -11.56 19.59 25.61
CA ASN A 15 -11.81 19.82 27.03
C ASN A 15 -11.44 18.60 27.90
N LYS A 16 -10.66 17.65 27.36
CA LYS A 16 -10.23 16.40 28.02
C LYS A 16 -11.38 15.47 28.46
N ARG A 17 -12.61 15.70 28.00
CA ARG A 17 -13.73 14.79 28.25
C ARG A 17 -13.67 13.63 27.26
N PRO A 18 -14.01 12.40 27.66
CA PRO A 18 -14.04 11.26 26.76
C PRO A 18 -15.00 11.55 25.61
N ALA A 19 -14.52 11.36 24.38
CA ALA A 19 -15.35 11.41 23.19
C ALA A 19 -16.06 10.07 23.01
N THR A 20 -17.19 10.09 22.31
CA THR A 20 -17.89 8.88 21.85
C THR A 20 -17.16 8.17 20.72
N ILE A 21 -16.07 8.75 20.22
CA ILE A 21 -15.26 8.25 19.12
C ILE A 21 -14.08 7.46 19.67
N VAL A 22 -13.90 6.25 19.14
CA VAL A 22 -12.77 5.39 19.43
C VAL A 22 -11.90 5.22 18.19
N ARG A 23 -10.59 5.15 18.38
CA ARG A 23 -9.64 4.80 17.32
C ARG A 23 -9.28 3.33 17.47
N LEU A 24 -9.52 2.56 16.43
CA LEU A 24 -9.03 1.18 16.32
C LEU A 24 -7.65 1.17 15.68
N HIS A 25 -6.74 0.38 16.25
CA HIS A 25 -5.43 0.12 15.69
C HIS A 25 -5.40 -1.30 15.13
N ILE A 26 -5.29 -1.37 13.81
CA ILE A 26 -5.27 -2.59 13.00
C ILE A 26 -3.96 -2.57 12.23
N ILE A 27 -3.21 -3.66 12.27
CA ILE A 27 -1.88 -3.73 11.63
C ILE A 27 -2.00 -3.94 10.12
N ARG A 28 -3.01 -4.70 9.66
CA ARG A 28 -3.15 -5.10 8.26
C ARG A 28 -3.93 -4.05 7.45
N ILE A 29 -3.24 -3.38 6.52
CA ILE A 29 -3.85 -2.33 5.68
C ILE A 29 -5.04 -2.83 4.84
N LYS A 30 -4.99 -4.06 4.31
CA LYS A 30 -6.10 -4.67 3.55
C LYS A 30 -7.39 -4.75 4.36
N VAL A 31 -7.29 -5.02 5.67
CA VAL A 31 -8.43 -5.09 6.59
C VAL A 31 -8.99 -3.69 6.84
N ILE A 32 -8.11 -2.68 6.94
CA ILE A 32 -8.54 -1.29 7.05
C ILE A 32 -9.33 -0.88 5.81
N ASP A 33 -8.83 -1.14 4.61
CA ASP A 33 -9.50 -0.78 3.36
C ASP A 33 -10.88 -1.46 3.24
N ASP A 34 -10.97 -2.75 3.57
CA ASP A 34 -12.25 -3.48 3.60
C ASP A 34 -13.25 -2.86 4.60
N LEU A 35 -12.82 -2.56 5.83
CA LEU A 35 -13.68 -1.91 6.83
C LEU A 35 -14.12 -0.50 6.40
N LEU A 36 -13.22 0.27 5.79
CA LEU A 36 -13.54 1.61 5.27
C LEU A 36 -14.48 1.59 4.07
N SER A 37 -14.45 0.51 3.27
CA SER A 37 -15.40 0.29 2.17
C SER A 37 -16.81 0.02 2.71
N LYS A 38 -16.93 -0.75 3.80
CA LYS A 38 -18.19 -1.11 4.45
C LYS A 38 -18.86 0.05 5.20
N LYS A 39 -18.11 1.11 5.55
CA LYS A 39 -18.58 2.31 6.29
C LYS A 39 -19.14 2.09 7.69
N HIS A 40 -19.34 0.84 8.11
CA HIS A 40 -19.86 0.50 9.43
C HIS A 40 -19.33 -0.83 9.95
N ILE A 41 -19.28 -0.97 11.28
CA ILE A 41 -19.04 -2.25 11.98
C ILE A 41 -20.24 -2.59 12.86
N TYR A 42 -20.41 -3.86 13.17
CA TYR A 42 -21.40 -4.32 14.15
C TYR A 42 -20.70 -4.84 15.40
N ILE A 43 -21.06 -4.30 16.55
CA ILE A 43 -20.60 -4.77 17.86
C ILE A 43 -21.85 -5.04 18.70
N ASN A 44 -22.03 -6.29 19.16
CA ASN A 44 -23.22 -6.73 19.90
C ASN A 44 -24.54 -6.35 19.19
N ASN A 45 -24.61 -6.57 17.87
CA ASN A 45 -25.74 -6.20 17.01
C ASN A 45 -26.04 -4.69 16.90
N ILE A 46 -25.19 -3.82 17.46
CA ILE A 46 -25.30 -2.38 17.31
C ILE A 46 -24.39 -1.93 16.16
N ARG A 47 -24.95 -1.13 15.25
CA ARG A 47 -24.24 -0.57 14.09
C ARG A 47 -23.48 0.69 14.48
N TYR A 48 -22.17 0.70 14.26
CA TYR A 48 -21.32 1.88 14.46
C TYR A 48 -20.76 2.38 13.13
N PRO A 49 -20.82 3.69 12.85
CA PRO A 49 -20.18 4.26 11.67
C PRO A 49 -18.66 4.22 11.81
N ILE A 50 -17.97 3.97 10.70
CA ILE A 50 -16.51 4.00 10.62
C ILE A 50 -16.11 5.09 9.63
N SER A 51 -15.09 5.85 10.01
CA SER A 51 -14.38 6.75 9.12
C SER A 51 -12.89 6.54 9.25
N GLU A 52 -12.17 6.85 8.17
CA GLU A 52 -10.70 6.83 8.17
C GLU A 52 -10.18 7.79 9.25
N TYR A 53 -9.31 7.26 10.12
CA TYR A 53 -8.62 8.08 11.10
C TYR A 53 -7.42 8.74 10.42
N LEU A 54 -7.55 10.02 10.13
CA LEU A 54 -6.42 10.85 9.70
C LEU A 54 -5.68 11.31 10.95
N VAL A 55 -4.40 10.92 11.06
CA VAL A 55 -3.54 11.46 12.11
C VAL A 55 -3.58 12.98 12.02
N PRO A 56 -3.64 13.72 13.14
CA PRO A 56 -3.55 15.17 13.13
C PRO A 56 -2.11 15.59 12.78
N VAL A 57 -1.68 15.30 11.56
CA VAL A 57 -0.41 15.78 11.04
C VAL A 57 -0.60 17.24 10.70
N LYS A 58 0.20 18.08 11.36
CA LYS A 58 0.40 19.46 10.90
C LYS A 58 1.14 19.38 9.58
N LEU A 59 0.40 19.49 8.48
CA LEU A 59 1.01 19.64 7.16
C LEU A 59 1.75 20.97 7.13
N LEU A 60 3.00 20.94 6.68
CA LEU A 60 3.77 22.13 6.44
C LEU A 60 3.22 22.82 5.19
N VAL A 61 2.57 23.97 5.37
CA VAL A 61 2.06 24.81 4.29
C VAL A 61 2.86 26.12 4.28
N CYS A 62 3.50 26.42 3.14
CA CYS A 62 4.26 27.64 2.97
C CYS A 62 3.36 28.86 3.08
N THR A 63 3.71 29.84 3.91
CA THR A 63 2.89 31.07 4.06
C THR A 63 3.10 32.09 2.94
N LYS A 64 4.03 31.85 2.00
CA LYS A 64 4.25 32.70 0.80
C LYS A 64 3.40 32.27 -0.39
N CYS A 65 3.48 30.99 -0.76
CA CYS A 65 2.78 30.45 -1.94
C CYS A 65 1.63 29.48 -1.60
N PHE A 66 1.44 29.16 -0.31
CA PHE A 66 0.45 28.20 0.18
C PHE A 66 0.57 26.79 -0.40
N GLN A 67 1.71 26.44 -1.01
CA GLN A 67 1.99 25.05 -1.38
C GLN A 67 2.46 24.25 -0.17
N ILE A 68 2.29 22.94 -0.24
CA ILE A 68 2.67 22.01 0.83
C ILE A 68 4.15 21.64 0.68
N GLY A 69 4.83 21.41 1.79
CA GLY A 69 6.12 20.72 1.83
C GLY A 69 7.35 21.60 2.05
N HIS A 70 7.20 22.92 2.14
CA HIS A 70 8.33 23.82 2.43
C HIS A 70 7.94 24.99 3.31
N ILE A 71 8.94 25.59 3.96
CA ILE A 71 8.79 26.81 4.76
C ILE A 71 8.96 28.06 3.89
N ARG A 72 8.51 29.20 4.41
CA ARG A 72 8.60 30.48 3.71
C ARG A 72 10.03 30.86 3.29
N SER A 73 11.04 30.54 4.10
CA SER A 73 12.45 30.86 3.82
C SER A 73 13.04 30.04 2.68
N THR A 74 12.54 28.84 2.41
CA THR A 74 12.99 27.97 1.30
C THR A 74 12.08 28.09 0.07
N CYS A 75 11.12 29.01 0.07
CA CYS A 75 10.17 29.19 -1.01
C CYS A 75 10.83 29.83 -2.25
N ARG A 76 10.76 29.14 -3.39
CA ARG A 76 11.28 29.60 -4.69
C ARG A 76 10.32 30.52 -5.46
N SER A 77 9.12 30.77 -4.94
CA SER A 77 8.16 31.66 -5.59
C SER A 77 8.70 33.09 -5.59
N SER A 78 8.72 33.76 -6.74
CA SER A 78 9.02 35.20 -6.82
C SER A 78 7.91 36.03 -6.16
N MET A 79 6.66 35.63 -6.38
CA MET A 79 5.46 36.32 -5.90
C MET A 79 4.97 35.79 -4.55
N GLU A 80 4.18 36.62 -3.85
CA GLU A 80 3.34 36.19 -2.74
C GLU A 80 1.92 35.91 -3.24
N PHE A 81 1.15 35.13 -2.49
CA PHE A 81 -0.24 34.86 -2.85
C PHE A 81 -1.18 35.26 -1.73
N CYS A 82 -2.40 35.65 -2.06
CA CYS A 82 -3.41 35.91 -1.04
C CYS A 82 -3.89 34.58 -0.43
N ARG A 83 -3.97 34.53 0.90
CA ARG A 83 -4.57 33.38 1.59
C ARG A 83 -6.04 33.17 1.19
N ILE A 84 -6.80 34.25 1.03
CA ILE A 84 -8.24 34.22 0.82
C ILE A 84 -8.54 33.92 -0.65
N CYS A 85 -8.12 34.80 -1.56
CA CYS A 85 -8.51 34.70 -2.97
C CYS A 85 -7.48 34.04 -3.89
N GLY A 86 -6.31 33.67 -3.38
CA GLY A 86 -5.31 32.93 -4.14
C GLY A 86 -4.65 33.68 -5.29
N THR A 87 -4.84 35.00 -5.41
CA THR A 87 -4.18 35.81 -6.45
C THR A 87 -2.73 36.10 -6.10
N ALA A 88 -1.86 36.14 -7.11
CA ALA A 88 -0.47 36.56 -6.97
C ALA A 88 -0.40 38.07 -6.70
N ILE A 89 0.41 38.47 -5.72
CA ILE A 89 0.50 39.83 -5.20
C ILE A 89 1.96 40.19 -4.98
N ASN A 90 2.31 41.44 -5.33
CA ASN A 90 3.62 42.02 -5.09
C ASN A 90 3.77 42.54 -3.65
N ASP A 91 2.75 43.24 -3.13
CA ASP A 91 2.70 43.69 -1.74
C ASP A 91 1.49 43.10 -0.99
N LEU A 92 1.75 42.08 -0.19
CA LEU A 92 0.70 41.38 0.57
C LEU A 92 0.10 42.26 1.68
N LYS A 93 0.81 43.28 2.18
CA LYS A 93 0.31 44.13 3.26
C LYS A 93 -0.87 44.98 2.77
N GLU A 94 -0.72 45.63 1.62
CA GLU A 94 -1.78 46.45 1.04
C GLU A 94 -3.00 45.63 0.62
N HIS A 95 -2.78 44.41 0.11
CA HIS A 95 -3.86 43.55 -0.33
C HIS A 95 -4.65 42.93 0.84
N LYS A 96 -3.98 42.61 1.96
CA LYS A 96 -4.63 41.92 3.10
C LYS A 96 -5.80 42.72 3.67
N ASP A 97 -5.67 44.04 3.71
CA ASP A 97 -6.69 44.93 4.28
C ASP A 97 -7.81 45.27 3.28
N LYS A 98 -7.62 44.99 1.98
CA LYS A 98 -8.54 45.36 0.88
C LYS A 98 -8.99 44.18 0.03
N CYS A 99 -8.79 42.94 0.50
CA CYS A 99 -9.13 41.75 -0.28
C CYS A 99 -10.66 41.57 -0.41
N ASN A 100 -11.24 42.12 -1.48
CA ASN A 100 -12.67 41.98 -1.79
C ASN A 100 -12.97 40.80 -2.73
N ASN A 101 -11.96 40.02 -3.09
CA ASN A 101 -12.10 38.87 -3.98
C ASN A 101 -12.74 37.68 -3.24
N LYS A 102 -13.53 36.88 -3.96
CA LYS A 102 -14.11 35.64 -3.43
C LYS A 102 -13.02 34.67 -2.95
N PRO A 103 -13.25 33.92 -1.84
CA PRO A 103 -12.33 32.89 -1.39
C PRO A 103 -12.06 31.88 -2.51
N LYS A 104 -10.79 31.63 -2.78
CA LYS A 104 -10.33 30.68 -3.78
C LYS A 104 -9.03 30.04 -3.34
N CYS A 105 -9.06 28.72 -3.23
CA CYS A 105 -7.91 27.95 -2.82
C CYS A 105 -6.90 27.79 -3.98
N ILE A 106 -5.64 28.13 -3.75
CA ILE A 106 -4.57 27.99 -4.75
C ILE A 106 -4.34 26.53 -5.17
N LYS A 107 -4.67 25.57 -4.30
CA LYS A 107 -4.40 24.14 -4.53
C LYS A 107 -5.50 23.44 -5.33
N CYS A 108 -6.76 23.65 -4.95
CA CYS A 108 -7.91 22.94 -5.54
C CYS A 108 -8.87 23.86 -6.30
N ALA A 109 -8.59 25.17 -6.35
CA ALA A 109 -9.46 26.20 -6.93
C ALA A 109 -10.88 26.30 -6.32
N GLY A 110 -11.15 25.62 -5.19
CA GLY A 110 -12.45 25.65 -4.52
C GLY A 110 -12.71 26.91 -3.71
N GLU A 111 -13.98 27.11 -3.31
CA GLU A 111 -14.49 28.29 -2.60
C GLU A 111 -14.16 28.29 -1.11
N HIS A 112 -12.87 28.34 -0.77
CA HIS A 112 -12.39 28.45 0.60
C HIS A 112 -10.95 29.00 0.63
N ASP A 113 -10.50 29.39 1.82
CA ASP A 113 -9.13 29.83 2.04
C ASP A 113 -8.11 28.77 1.62
N SER A 114 -6.96 29.23 1.12
CA SER A 114 -5.85 28.37 0.74
C SER A 114 -5.23 27.57 1.89
N ASN A 115 -5.52 27.89 3.15
CA ASN A 115 -5.06 27.11 4.32
C ASN A 115 -6.20 26.35 5.03
N ASP A 116 -7.39 26.27 4.42
CA ASP A 116 -8.54 25.59 5.03
C ASP A 116 -8.32 24.07 5.11
N HIS A 117 -8.53 23.49 6.29
CA HIS A 117 -8.45 22.04 6.51
C HIS A 117 -9.49 21.23 5.75
N ARG A 118 -10.56 21.87 5.26
CA ARG A 118 -11.60 21.25 4.42
C ARG A 118 -11.16 21.09 2.96
N CYS A 119 -10.01 21.65 2.58
CA CYS A 119 -9.48 21.52 1.23
C CYS A 119 -9.30 20.04 0.83
N PRO A 120 -9.88 19.58 -0.30
CA PRO A 120 -9.79 18.20 -0.74
C PRO A 120 -8.33 17.78 -0.98
N ASN A 121 -7.49 18.67 -1.54
CA ASN A 121 -6.08 18.35 -1.76
C ASN A 121 -5.33 18.17 -0.43
N ILE A 122 -5.54 19.05 0.55
CA ILE A 122 -4.94 18.91 1.89
C ILE A 122 -5.38 17.58 2.54
N LYS A 123 -6.66 17.20 2.39
CA LYS A 123 -7.17 15.92 2.87
C LYS A 123 -6.46 14.74 2.19
N THR A 124 -6.34 14.76 0.86
CA THR A 124 -5.65 13.73 0.09
C THR A 124 -4.18 13.60 0.51
N PHE A 125 -3.46 14.72 0.69
CA PHE A 125 -2.09 14.70 1.18
C PHE A 125 -1.98 14.09 2.59
N ARG A 126 -2.91 14.39 3.50
CA ARG A 126 -2.95 13.76 4.83
C ARG A 126 -3.17 12.25 4.75
N VAL A 127 -4.05 11.79 3.86
CA VAL A 127 -4.31 10.36 3.64
C VAL A 127 -3.02 9.67 3.17
N ILE A 128 -2.38 10.20 2.12
CA ILE A 128 -1.14 9.64 1.56
C ILE A 128 -0.05 9.57 2.62
N LEU A 129 0.17 10.66 3.36
CA LEU A 129 1.17 10.71 4.42
C LEU A 129 0.87 9.73 5.55
N THR A 130 -0.40 9.64 5.97
CA THR A 130 -0.82 8.67 7.00
C THR A 130 -0.56 7.24 6.54
N LYS A 131 -0.89 6.90 5.29
CA LYS A 131 -0.62 5.58 4.71
C LYS A 131 0.88 5.29 4.64
N SER A 132 1.70 6.26 4.22
CA SER A 132 3.15 6.12 4.18
C SER A 132 3.72 5.83 5.57
N LEU A 133 3.28 6.56 6.60
CA LEU A 133 3.73 6.35 7.99
C LEU A 133 3.32 4.97 8.52
N LEU A 134 2.10 4.52 8.20
CA LEU A 134 1.63 3.18 8.58
C LEU A 134 2.41 2.07 7.88
N ASN A 135 2.78 2.25 6.62
CA ASN A 135 3.59 1.29 5.87
C ASN A 135 5.04 1.25 6.39
N SER A 136 5.65 2.41 6.67
CA SER A 136 7.02 2.49 7.19
C SER A 136 7.15 1.94 8.62
N ALA A 137 6.10 2.02 9.43
CA ALA A 137 6.09 1.46 10.79
C ALA A 137 6.17 -0.09 10.84
N GLY A 138 6.02 -0.78 9.68
CA GLY A 138 6.19 -2.22 9.54
C GLY A 138 7.64 -2.69 9.37
N SER A 139 8.61 -1.78 9.18
CA SER A 139 10.04 -2.10 9.04
C SER A 139 10.83 -1.56 10.24
N ASN A 140 11.09 -2.46 11.21
CA ASN A 140 12.08 -2.42 12.30
C ASN A 140 12.35 -1.12 13.11
N ASN A 141 12.11 -1.26 14.43
CA ASN A 141 12.83 -0.71 15.59
C ASN A 141 13.81 0.46 15.38
N HIS A 142 13.49 1.64 15.95
CA HIS A 142 14.24 2.24 17.06
C HIS A 142 13.53 3.51 17.60
N ASN A 143 13.53 3.63 18.93
CA ASN A 143 13.42 4.84 19.74
C ASN A 143 12.12 5.69 19.65
N ARG A 144 11.07 5.24 20.34
CA ARG A 144 9.92 6.08 20.69
C ARG A 144 10.23 6.92 21.92
N ASN A 145 10.91 8.04 21.72
CA ASN A 145 10.87 9.18 22.61
C ASN A 145 11.07 10.44 21.77
N ASN A 146 9.97 11.02 21.29
CA ASN A 146 9.74 12.46 21.28
C ASN A 146 8.45 12.79 20.53
N SER A 147 7.70 13.73 21.08
CA SER A 147 6.78 14.59 20.34
C SER A 147 7.59 15.43 19.35
N THR A 148 8.11 14.82 18.30
CA THR A 148 8.83 15.54 17.25
C THR A 148 7.80 16.18 16.31
N ASN A 149 7.85 17.50 16.22
CA ASN A 149 7.46 18.17 14.99
C ASN A 149 8.28 17.49 13.89
N TYR A 150 7.63 16.73 13.01
CA TYR A 150 8.27 16.12 11.86
C TYR A 150 8.92 17.26 11.07
N TRP A 151 10.24 17.36 11.14
CA TRP A 151 11.01 18.27 10.31
C TRP A 151 11.08 17.59 8.94
N PHE A 152 10.24 18.08 8.03
CA PHE A 152 10.08 17.50 6.71
C PHE A 152 11.35 17.69 5.87
N ASN A 153 11.79 16.63 5.19
CA ASN A 153 12.86 16.69 4.21
C ASN A 153 12.29 17.15 2.88
N ASP A 154 12.92 18.14 2.22
CA ASP A 154 12.44 18.71 0.94
C ASP A 154 12.33 17.67 -0.20
N GLN A 155 12.94 16.50 -0.04
CA GLN A 155 12.92 15.40 -1.02
C GLN A 155 11.72 14.44 -0.86
N ASP A 156 10.97 14.50 0.25
CA ASP A 156 9.82 13.62 0.52
C ASP A 156 8.55 14.06 -0.24
N PHE A 157 8.62 15.16 -1.00
CA PHE A 157 7.52 15.65 -1.82
C PHE A 157 7.90 15.54 -3.30
N THR A 158 7.25 14.61 -4.01
CA THR A 158 7.12 14.74 -5.45
C THR A 158 6.32 16.02 -5.71
N VAL A 159 6.98 16.98 -6.36
CA VAL A 159 6.29 18.14 -6.93
C VAL A 159 5.22 17.58 -7.86
N LEU A 160 3.96 17.65 -7.45
CA LEU A 160 2.86 17.45 -8.38
C LEU A 160 3.04 18.53 -9.45
N ASN A 161 3.38 18.13 -10.67
CA ASN A 161 3.37 18.97 -11.86
C ASN A 161 1.94 19.52 -12.03
N GLY A 162 1.63 20.57 -11.30
CA GLY A 162 0.48 21.43 -11.53
C GLY A 162 0.89 22.44 -12.57
N ASN A 163 0.26 22.34 -13.74
CA ASN A 163 0.35 23.28 -14.84
C ASN A 163 0.57 24.72 -14.34
N ARG A 164 1.66 25.35 -14.80
CA ARG A 164 1.86 26.79 -14.72
C ARG A 164 0.65 27.46 -15.38
N LEU A 165 -0.25 28.02 -14.58
CA LEU A 165 -1.16 29.05 -15.06
C LEU A 165 -0.36 30.34 -15.16
N ASP A 166 0.42 30.45 -16.23
CA ASP A 166 0.96 31.74 -16.68
C ASP A 166 -0.22 32.50 -17.31
N ILE A 167 -0.92 33.31 -16.51
CA ILE A 167 -1.89 34.30 -17.01
C ILE A 167 -1.10 35.57 -17.33
N HIS A 168 -0.65 35.70 -18.57
CA HIS A 168 -0.25 36.99 -19.11
C HIS A 168 -1.46 37.63 -19.81
N GLN A 169 -1.91 38.76 -19.27
CA GLN A 169 -2.62 39.77 -20.04
C GLN A 169 -1.64 40.34 -21.08
N THR A 170 -2.00 40.34 -22.37
CA THR A 170 -1.37 41.24 -23.34
C THR A 170 -2.42 41.78 -24.31
N SER A 171 -2.80 43.03 -24.12
CA SER A 171 -3.07 43.95 -25.22
C SER A 171 -1.78 44.71 -25.49
N GLU A 172 -0.99 44.26 -26.46
CA GLU A 172 -0.07 45.09 -27.26
C GLU A 172 0.61 44.20 -28.31
N SER A 173 0.36 44.51 -29.58
CA SER A 173 0.96 43.88 -30.75
C SER A 173 2.46 44.17 -30.80
N ARG A 174 3.29 43.15 -30.57
CA ARG A 174 4.70 43.15 -30.98
C ARG A 174 4.92 42.06 -32.03
N ILE A 175 5.53 42.47 -33.12
CA ILE A 175 6.00 41.66 -34.25
C ILE A 175 6.78 40.46 -33.69
N VAL A 176 6.35 39.25 -34.07
CA VAL A 176 6.97 37.99 -33.60
C VAL A 176 8.14 37.65 -34.51
N ASP A 177 9.34 37.52 -33.94
CA ASP A 177 10.53 37.01 -34.62
C ASP A 177 10.30 35.57 -35.10
N ASP A 178 10.28 35.35 -36.43
CA ASP A 178 10.09 34.05 -37.09
C ASP A 178 11.04 32.94 -36.59
N ASN A 179 12.23 33.32 -36.12
CA ASN A 179 13.22 32.38 -35.58
C ASN A 179 12.76 31.71 -34.27
N ARG A 180 11.97 32.41 -33.43
CA ARG A 180 11.43 31.83 -32.19
C ARG A 180 10.31 30.82 -32.46
N ILE A 181 9.53 31.05 -33.52
CA ILE A 181 8.47 30.13 -33.94
C ILE A 181 9.09 28.81 -34.45
N GLY A 182 10.14 28.89 -35.28
CA GLY A 182 10.87 27.71 -35.76
C GLY A 182 11.48 26.87 -34.64
N ASP A 183 12.06 27.52 -33.62
CA ASP A 183 12.62 26.83 -32.46
C ASP A 183 11.54 26.11 -31.60
N LEU A 184 10.34 26.68 -31.52
CA LEU A 184 9.22 26.06 -30.81
C LEU A 184 8.69 24.85 -31.58
N PHE A 185 8.56 24.92 -32.90
CA PHE A 185 8.20 23.76 -33.73
C PHE A 185 9.20 22.61 -33.61
N ASN A 186 10.50 22.92 -33.62
CA ASN A 186 11.53 21.91 -33.44
C ASN A 186 11.50 21.26 -32.05
N LYS A 187 11.13 22.01 -31.01
CA LYS A 187 10.93 21.47 -29.65
C LYS A 187 9.68 20.61 -29.55
N LEU A 188 8.57 21.02 -30.19
CA LEU A 188 7.33 20.24 -30.24
C LEU A 188 7.55 18.89 -30.94
N ASN A 189 8.18 18.90 -32.12
CA ASN A 189 8.46 17.66 -32.86
C ASN A 189 9.37 16.70 -32.06
N LYS A 190 10.35 17.24 -31.31
CA LYS A 190 11.19 16.42 -30.42
C LYS A 190 10.42 15.82 -29.24
N LEU A 191 9.42 16.54 -28.71
CA LEU A 191 8.57 16.01 -27.64
C LEU A 191 7.62 14.93 -28.15
N GLU A 192 7.09 15.08 -29.36
CA GLU A 192 6.23 14.08 -30.01
C GLU A 192 6.98 12.76 -30.27
N VAL A 193 8.18 12.83 -30.86
CA VAL A 193 9.06 11.66 -31.06
C VAL A 193 9.43 10.96 -29.75
N ASN A 194 9.58 11.72 -28.65
CA ASN A 194 9.85 11.13 -27.34
C ASN A 194 8.61 10.45 -26.74
N SER A 195 7.42 10.98 -27.00
CA SER A 195 6.16 10.35 -26.60
C SER A 195 5.99 8.98 -27.27
N ASP A 196 6.26 8.89 -28.57
CA ASP A 196 6.15 7.63 -29.32
C ASP A 196 7.10 6.56 -28.80
N LYS A 197 8.35 6.93 -28.46
CA LYS A 197 9.31 6.01 -27.82
C LYS A 197 8.84 5.51 -26.45
N ILE A 198 8.18 6.36 -25.66
CA ILE A 198 7.62 5.96 -24.36
C ILE A 198 6.49 4.97 -24.56
N VAL A 199 5.62 5.18 -25.56
CA VAL A 199 4.53 4.26 -25.90
C VAL A 199 5.10 2.91 -26.35
N GLU A 200 6.12 2.91 -27.20
CA GLU A 200 6.80 1.70 -27.66
C GLU A 200 7.44 0.91 -26.50
N LEU A 201 8.15 1.60 -25.61
CA LEU A 201 8.72 0.99 -24.39
C LEU A 201 7.63 0.39 -23.50
N ASN A 202 6.52 1.11 -23.29
CA ASN A 202 5.43 0.64 -22.45
C ASN A 202 4.77 -0.63 -23.03
N ASN A 203 4.54 -0.66 -24.34
CA ASN A 203 4.01 -1.84 -25.03
C ASN A 203 4.97 -3.04 -24.92
N LYS A 204 6.28 -2.82 -25.02
CA LYS A 204 7.29 -3.87 -24.82
C LYS A 204 7.27 -4.44 -23.40
N TYR A 205 7.12 -3.61 -22.37
CA TYR A 205 6.99 -4.08 -20.99
C TYR A 205 5.69 -4.83 -20.74
N LEU A 206 4.58 -4.37 -21.31
CA LEU A 206 3.30 -5.08 -21.22
C LEU A 206 3.36 -6.48 -21.84
N ASP A 207 4.01 -6.63 -22.99
CA ASP A 207 4.22 -7.94 -23.62
C ASP A 207 5.10 -8.86 -22.78
N GLN A 208 6.16 -8.33 -22.15
CA GLN A 208 7.00 -9.09 -21.21
C GLN A 208 6.21 -9.57 -19.98
N ILE A 209 5.34 -8.73 -19.42
CA ILE A 209 4.48 -9.08 -18.28
C ILE A 209 3.49 -10.19 -18.69
N ALA A 210 2.88 -10.09 -19.86
CA ALA A 210 1.94 -11.09 -20.36
C ALA A 210 2.61 -12.47 -20.52
N ARG A 211 3.83 -12.52 -21.08
CA ARG A 211 4.60 -13.76 -21.21
C ARG A 211 4.95 -14.36 -19.85
N ALA A 212 5.35 -13.54 -18.89
CA ALA A 212 5.67 -14.00 -17.53
C ALA A 212 4.44 -14.59 -16.82
N GLN A 213 3.27 -13.97 -16.99
CA GLN A 213 2.00 -14.48 -16.45
C GLN A 213 1.61 -15.83 -17.08
N GLN A 214 1.82 -16.00 -18.39
CA GLN A 214 1.56 -17.27 -19.07
C GLN A 214 2.48 -18.39 -18.56
N MET A 215 3.77 -18.11 -18.32
CA MET A 215 4.70 -19.08 -17.73
C MET A 215 4.31 -19.47 -16.30
N LEU A 216 3.91 -18.49 -15.48
CA LEU A 216 3.41 -18.73 -14.13
C LEU A 216 2.16 -19.61 -14.13
N ALA A 217 1.21 -19.37 -15.05
CA ALA A 217 0.01 -20.19 -15.18
C ALA A 217 0.36 -21.64 -15.58
N LYS A 218 1.33 -21.82 -16.49
CA LYS A 218 1.81 -23.15 -16.89
C LYS A 218 2.45 -23.91 -15.72
N HIS A 219 3.35 -23.26 -14.97
CA HIS A 219 3.96 -23.89 -13.80
C HIS A 219 2.96 -24.18 -12.69
N HIS A 220 1.96 -23.32 -12.48
CA HIS A 220 0.89 -23.61 -11.54
C HIS A 220 0.10 -24.86 -11.93
N HIS A 221 -0.17 -25.05 -13.22
CA HIS A 221 -0.84 -26.25 -13.71
C HIS A 221 0.03 -27.51 -13.54
N GLU A 222 1.32 -27.43 -13.85
CA GLU A 222 2.27 -28.53 -13.61
C GLU A 222 2.35 -28.93 -12.12
N LEU A 223 2.37 -27.95 -11.22
CA LEU A 223 2.35 -28.21 -9.78
C LEU A 223 1.04 -28.87 -9.31
N GLN A 224 -0.10 -28.50 -9.89
CA GLN A 224 -1.38 -29.14 -9.59
C GLN A 224 -1.41 -30.61 -10.02
N LEU A 225 -0.83 -30.93 -11.19
CA LEU A 225 -0.71 -32.31 -11.66
C LEU A 225 0.18 -33.14 -10.73
N LEU A 226 1.34 -32.60 -10.33
CA LEU A 226 2.23 -33.27 -9.37
C LEU A 226 1.57 -33.47 -8.00
N GLN A 227 0.79 -32.49 -7.53
CA GLN A 227 0.07 -32.60 -6.27
C GLN A 227 -1.01 -33.69 -6.35
N HIS A 228 -1.70 -33.83 -7.48
CA HIS A 228 -2.66 -34.90 -7.71
C HIS A 228 -1.98 -36.28 -7.76
N ASP A 229 -0.81 -36.40 -8.39
CA ASP A 229 -0.03 -37.64 -8.42
C ASP A 229 0.45 -38.06 -7.02
N VAL A 230 0.91 -37.11 -6.21
CA VAL A 230 1.30 -37.37 -4.80
C VAL A 230 0.09 -37.79 -3.95
N MET A 231 -1.07 -37.18 -4.18
CA MET A 231 -2.31 -37.59 -3.49
C MET A 231 -2.74 -39.00 -3.90
N PHE A 232 -2.67 -39.33 -5.19
CA PHE A 232 -2.96 -40.68 -5.70
C PHE A 232 -2.00 -41.73 -5.17
N GLN A 233 -0.68 -41.44 -5.13
CA GLN A 233 0.34 -42.31 -4.53
C GLN A 233 0.08 -42.56 -3.04
N ARG A 234 -0.34 -41.54 -2.28
CA ARG A 234 -0.71 -41.67 -0.87
C ARG A 234 -1.96 -42.51 -0.65
N GLU A 235 -3.00 -42.34 -1.47
CA GLU A 235 -4.21 -43.16 -1.40
C GLU A 235 -3.90 -44.62 -1.74
N PHE A 236 -3.10 -44.85 -2.79
CA PHE A 236 -2.65 -46.19 -3.18
C PHE A 236 -1.83 -46.86 -2.06
N ALA A 237 -0.86 -46.15 -1.47
CA ALA A 237 -0.10 -46.64 -0.33
C ALA A 237 -1.01 -46.98 0.87
N SER A 238 -2.03 -46.16 1.15
CA SER A 238 -2.96 -46.42 2.25
C SER A 238 -3.83 -47.66 2.04
N GLN A 239 -4.25 -47.95 0.81
CA GLN A 239 -5.10 -49.10 0.49
C GLN A 239 -4.34 -50.43 0.53
N PHE A 240 -3.03 -50.44 0.27
CA PHE A 240 -2.23 -51.68 0.23
C PHE A 240 -1.38 -51.91 1.48
N ILE A 241 -0.90 -50.87 2.16
CA ILE A 241 -0.04 -51.02 3.35
C ILE A 241 -0.87 -51.37 4.61
N SER A 242 -2.11 -50.86 4.72
CA SER A 242 -2.97 -51.15 5.88
C SER A 242 -3.38 -52.63 6.01
N PRO A 243 -3.81 -53.32 4.93
CA PRO A 243 -4.21 -54.72 5.03
C PRO A 243 -3.02 -55.66 5.25
N LEU A 244 -1.89 -55.43 4.57
CA LEU A 244 -0.67 -56.23 4.75
C LEU A 244 -0.07 -56.05 6.15
N GLY A 245 -0.09 -54.83 6.69
CA GLY A 245 0.29 -54.56 8.07
C GLY A 245 -0.60 -55.28 9.09
N GLN A 246 -1.92 -55.29 8.87
CA GLN A 246 -2.86 -56.00 9.74
C GLN A 246 -2.72 -57.52 9.67
N VAL A 247 -2.44 -58.09 8.49
CA VAL A 247 -2.15 -59.53 8.33
C VAL A 247 -0.84 -59.91 9.04
N LEU A 248 0.21 -59.10 8.93
CA LEU A 248 1.46 -59.35 9.64
C LEU A 248 1.29 -59.24 11.17
N ILE A 249 0.57 -58.23 11.66
CA ILE A 249 0.29 -58.05 13.10
C ILE A 249 -0.54 -59.20 13.68
N SER A 250 -1.41 -59.82 12.88
CA SER A 250 -2.24 -60.95 13.33
C SER A 250 -1.54 -62.31 13.26
N ILE A 251 -0.54 -62.48 12.39
CA ILE A 251 0.23 -63.74 12.26
C ILE A 251 1.40 -63.80 13.25
N ILE A 252 2.02 -62.67 13.60
CA ILE A 252 3.18 -62.62 14.52
C ILE A 252 2.88 -63.27 15.89
N PRO A 253 1.74 -63.03 16.57
CA PRO A 253 1.43 -63.69 17.84
C PRO A 253 1.26 -65.21 17.70
N VAL A 254 0.76 -65.68 16.55
CA VAL A 254 0.55 -67.11 16.28
C VAL A 254 1.88 -67.83 16.07
N LEU A 255 2.82 -67.23 15.33
CA LEU A 255 4.16 -67.78 15.11
C LEU A 255 5.02 -67.76 16.38
N VAL A 256 4.82 -66.77 17.26
CA VAL A 256 5.55 -66.66 18.55
C VAL A 256 5.03 -67.65 19.60
N ASN A 257 3.76 -68.05 19.54
CA ASN A 257 3.15 -69.00 20.49
C ASN A 257 3.37 -70.49 20.13
N GLN A 258 3.84 -70.81 18.92
CA GLN A 258 4.08 -72.20 18.49
C GLN A 258 5.52 -72.70 18.72
N ASP A 259 6.39 -71.96 19.43
CA ASP A 259 7.80 -72.30 19.68
C ASP A 259 8.64 -72.64 18.42
N ILE A 260 8.19 -72.20 17.24
CA ILE A 260 8.86 -72.47 15.96
C ILE A 260 10.17 -71.65 15.83
N ILE A 261 10.31 -70.56 16.59
CA ILE A 261 11.42 -69.61 16.44
C ILE A 261 12.16 -69.47 17.77
N LYS A 262 13.30 -70.15 17.88
CA LYS A 262 14.10 -70.26 19.11
C LYS A 262 14.79 -68.96 19.54
N ASP A 263 14.88 -67.95 18.65
CA ASP A 263 15.54 -66.69 18.95
C ASP A 263 14.64 -65.48 18.66
N LYS A 264 13.96 -65.00 19.71
CA LYS A 264 12.95 -63.93 19.65
C LYS A 264 13.55 -62.58 19.23
N THR A 265 14.83 -62.37 19.49
CA THR A 265 15.59 -61.15 19.17
C THR A 265 15.86 -60.99 17.67
N ILE A 266 16.15 -62.09 16.96
CA ILE A 266 16.44 -62.11 15.51
C ILE A 266 15.17 -61.84 14.70
N LEU A 267 14.02 -62.36 15.15
CA LEU A 267 12.74 -62.12 14.49
C LEU A 267 12.32 -60.64 14.58
N CYS A 268 12.44 -60.03 15.76
CA CYS A 268 12.13 -58.61 15.93
C CYS A 268 13.05 -57.70 15.11
N THR A 269 14.35 -57.99 15.03
CA THR A 269 15.27 -57.17 14.21
C THR A 269 15.01 -57.35 12.72
N SER A 270 14.71 -58.57 12.27
CA SER A 270 14.44 -58.86 10.85
C SER A 270 13.10 -58.28 10.39
N VAL A 271 12.06 -58.35 11.22
CA VAL A 271 10.74 -57.74 10.93
C VAL A 271 10.84 -56.21 10.95
N THR A 272 11.56 -55.63 11.91
CA THR A 272 11.78 -54.17 11.97
C THR A 272 12.61 -53.70 10.77
N ALA A 273 13.62 -54.46 10.33
CA ALA A 273 14.39 -54.17 9.13
C ALA A 273 13.55 -54.29 7.85
N LEU A 274 12.66 -55.28 7.75
CA LEU A 274 11.75 -55.45 6.61
C LEU A 274 10.71 -54.32 6.54
N ILE A 275 10.13 -53.92 7.68
CA ILE A 275 9.21 -52.80 7.78
C ILE A 275 9.92 -51.49 7.40
N ASN A 276 11.12 -51.26 7.92
CA ASN A 276 11.92 -50.06 7.58
C ASN A 276 12.36 -50.04 6.11
N LYS A 277 12.61 -51.19 5.50
CA LYS A 277 12.94 -51.27 4.07
C LYS A 277 11.71 -51.00 3.20
N LEU A 278 10.55 -51.53 3.59
CA LEU A 278 9.27 -51.28 2.92
C LEU A 278 8.78 -49.82 3.07
N THR A 279 9.11 -49.12 4.16
CA THR A 279 8.76 -47.70 4.34
C THR A 279 9.77 -46.73 3.72
N ASN A 280 11.04 -47.11 3.56
CA ASN A 280 12.07 -46.25 2.96
C ASN A 280 12.15 -46.34 1.43
N ASP A 281 11.62 -47.40 0.80
CA ASP A 281 11.59 -47.56 -0.66
C ASP A 281 10.36 -46.92 -1.34
N LEU A 282 9.49 -46.20 -0.59
CA LEU A 282 8.45 -45.34 -1.19
C LEU A 282 9.00 -43.93 -1.47
N PRO A 283 8.91 -43.42 -2.71
CA PRO A 283 9.41 -42.09 -3.03
C PRO A 283 8.54 -41.02 -2.34
N LEU A 284 9.22 -40.07 -1.69
CA LEU A 284 8.65 -38.81 -1.16
C LEU A 284 8.09 -37.92 -2.26
#